data_AF-A0A3R6SG43-F1
#
_entry.id   AF-A0A3R6SG43-F1
#
_cell.length_a   1.000
_cell.length_b   1.000
_cell.length_c   1.000
_cell.angle_alpha   90.00
_cell.angle_beta   90.00
_cell.angle_gamma   90.00
#
_symmetry.space_group_name_H-M   'P 1'
#
loop_
_entity.id
_entity.type
_entity.pdbx_description
1 polymer ?
#
loop_
_entity_poly.entity_id
_entity_poly.type
_entity_poly.pdbx_seq_one_letter_code
_entity_poly.pdbx_strand_id
1 'polypeptide(L)'
;MKRQIRRGVFETNSSSCHSLTMCMASDYDRWEKDHLYLFDGSDYRYPKGNKPITGHFYTRKEAIDFMNVNTWFNKQIDWTMKLEEIEDILHDWRWYDYRYYWDEYCDDYETFEARTVTPNGDEVVAFGYYGCN
;
A
#
# COMPACT_ATOMS: atom_id res chain seq x y z
N MET A 1 4.47 41.86 -9.70
CA MET A 1 4.16 40.44 -10.03
C MET A 1 3.16 40.41 -11.19
N LYS A 2 3.49 39.79 -12.33
CA LYS A 2 2.53 39.58 -13.43
C LYS A 2 1.81 38.25 -13.20
N ARG A 3 0.48 38.30 -12.99
CA ARG A 3 -0.38 37.10 -12.99
C ARG A 3 -0.52 36.61 -14.44
N GLN A 4 -0.02 35.42 -14.73
CA GLN A 4 -0.30 34.73 -15.98
C GLN A 4 -1.52 33.84 -15.79
N ILE A 5 -2.61 34.13 -16.51
CA ILE A 5 -3.80 33.27 -16.54
C ILE A 5 -3.77 32.51 -17.88
N ARG A 6 -3.66 31.18 -17.83
CA ARG A 6 -3.73 30.33 -19.03
C ARG A 6 -5.19 29.97 -19.28
N ARG A 7 -5.79 30.48 -20.37
CA ARG A 7 -7.15 30.11 -20.79
C ARG A 7 -7.07 28.84 -21.67
N GLY A 8 -7.87 27.83 -21.35
CA GLY A 8 -7.94 26.56 -22.10
C GLY A 8 -7.07 25.43 -21.54
N VAL A 9 -6.42 25.61 -20.39
CA VAL A 9 -5.77 24.51 -19.65
C VAL A 9 -6.78 23.99 -18.63
N PHE A 10 -7.23 22.76 -18.80
CA PHE A 10 -7.96 22.03 -17.76
C PHE A 10 -6.91 21.46 -16.80
N GLU A 11 -6.54 22.21 -15.77
CA GLU A 11 -5.70 21.67 -14.70
C GLU A 11 -6.61 20.91 -13.74
N THR A 12 -6.66 19.59 -13.86
CA THR A 12 -7.18 18.75 -12.77
C THR A 12 -6.14 18.74 -11.65
N ASN A 13 -6.18 19.74 -10.77
CA ASN A 13 -5.57 19.60 -9.44
C ASN A 13 -6.60 19.02 -8.45
N SER A 14 -7.31 17.97 -8.88
CA SER A 14 -8.10 17.17 -7.94
C SER A 14 -7.13 16.26 -7.19
N SER A 15 -7.36 16.01 -5.90
CA SER A 15 -6.62 15.00 -5.14
C SER A 15 -6.61 13.70 -5.92
N SER A 16 -5.50 13.39 -6.56
CA SER A 16 -5.44 12.33 -7.55
C SER A 16 -5.45 10.97 -6.87
N CYS A 17 -6.42 10.12 -7.22
CA CYS A 17 -6.44 8.72 -6.82
C CYS A 17 -5.40 7.96 -7.65
N HIS A 18 -4.13 8.04 -7.23
CA HIS A 18 -3.07 7.23 -7.81
C HIS A 18 -2.21 6.60 -6.72
N SER A 19 -1.73 5.39 -7.00
CA SER A 19 -0.65 4.75 -6.27
C SER A 19 0.32 4.16 -7.29
N LEU A 20 1.61 4.24 -6.97
CA LEU A 20 2.69 3.59 -7.71
C LEU A 20 3.63 2.98 -6.69
N THR A 21 3.66 1.65 -6.65
CA THR A 21 4.65 0.89 -5.90
C THR A 21 5.59 0.21 -6.88
N MET A 22 6.89 0.27 -6.61
CA MET A 22 7.91 -0.42 -7.37
C MET A 22 8.71 -1.31 -6.43
N CYS A 23 8.92 -2.56 -6.81
CA CYS A 23 9.68 -3.53 -6.02
C CYS A 23 10.40 -4.53 -6.92
N MET A 24 11.34 -5.29 -6.34
CA MET A 24 11.95 -6.41 -7.07
C MET A 24 10.89 -7.46 -7.38
N ALA A 25 10.98 -8.11 -8.53
CA ALA A 25 10.05 -9.19 -8.89
C ALA A 25 10.02 -10.30 -7.84
N SER A 26 11.15 -10.59 -7.19
CA SER A 26 11.22 -11.54 -6.09
C SER A 26 10.38 -11.15 -4.87
N ASP A 27 10.27 -9.86 -4.57
CA ASP A 27 9.46 -9.40 -3.43
C ASP A 27 7.97 -9.45 -3.77
N TYR A 28 7.62 -9.06 -5.00
CA TYR A 28 6.25 -9.18 -5.51
C TYR A 28 5.77 -10.64 -5.54
N ASP A 29 6.59 -11.56 -6.04
CA ASP A 29 6.28 -13.00 -6.09
C ASP A 29 6.11 -13.59 -4.68
N ARG A 30 6.87 -13.09 -3.70
CA ARG A 30 6.72 -13.49 -2.29
C ARG A 30 5.47 -12.87 -1.66
N TRP A 31 5.08 -11.67 -2.06
CA TRP A 31 3.81 -11.10 -1.63
C TRP A 31 2.62 -11.94 -2.09
N GLU A 32 2.66 -12.43 -3.34
CA GLU A 32 1.65 -13.34 -3.89
C GLU A 32 1.62 -14.72 -3.18
N LYS A 33 2.79 -15.26 -2.79
CA LYS A 33 2.92 -16.68 -2.36
C LYS A 33 3.14 -16.90 -0.86
N ASP A 34 3.88 -16.01 -0.21
CA ASP A 34 4.37 -16.16 1.18
C ASP A 34 3.51 -15.41 2.21
N HIS A 35 2.33 -14.89 1.82
CA HIS A 35 1.43 -14.12 2.69
C HIS A 35 2.12 -12.91 3.36
N LEU A 36 2.81 -12.09 2.56
CA LEU A 36 3.30 -10.79 3.03
C LEU A 36 2.18 -9.74 2.97
N TYR A 37 2.42 -8.59 3.59
CA TYR A 37 1.51 -7.44 3.61
C TYR A 37 2.22 -6.22 3.05
N LEU A 38 1.62 -5.61 2.04
CA LEU A 38 1.96 -4.27 1.57
C LEU A 38 1.37 -3.25 2.54
N PHE A 39 2.21 -2.34 3.06
CA PHE A 39 1.71 -1.18 3.80
C PHE A 39 1.41 -0.03 2.83
N ASP A 40 0.14 0.29 2.61
CA ASP A 40 -0.33 1.47 1.85
C ASP A 40 -0.99 2.52 2.77
N GLY A 41 -0.71 2.40 4.06
CA GLY A 41 -1.23 3.28 5.09
C GLY A 41 -0.41 4.53 5.32
N SER A 42 -0.87 5.33 6.28
CA SER A 42 -0.20 6.56 6.67
C SER A 42 0.64 6.40 7.92
N ASP A 43 1.87 6.91 7.87
CA ASP A 43 2.88 6.73 8.90
C ASP A 43 2.75 7.70 10.10
N TYR A 44 1.93 8.75 9.98
CA TYR A 44 1.76 9.78 11.03
C TYR A 44 1.16 9.22 12.32
N ARG A 45 0.51 8.05 12.26
CA ARG A 45 -0.13 7.38 13.39
C ARG A 45 0.87 6.60 14.23
N TYR A 46 2.13 6.51 13.81
CA TYR A 46 3.15 5.70 14.47
C TYR A 46 4.19 6.58 15.18
N PRO A 47 4.82 6.08 16.26
CA PRO A 47 5.87 6.79 16.97
C PRO A 47 7.04 7.13 16.04
N LYS A 48 7.64 8.31 16.25
CA LYS A 48 8.82 8.74 15.49
C LYS A 48 9.96 7.74 15.71
N GLY A 49 10.40 7.09 14.62
CA GLY A 49 11.47 6.09 14.65
C GLY A 49 11.01 4.64 14.75
N ASN A 50 9.71 4.38 14.96
CA ASN A 50 9.12 3.06 14.90
C ASN A 50 7.83 3.10 14.07
N LYS A 51 8.00 3.24 12.76
CA LYS A 51 6.90 3.40 11.80
C LYS A 51 7.15 2.54 10.56
N PRO A 52 6.09 1.98 9.96
CA PRO A 52 6.20 1.29 8.68
C PRO A 52 6.50 2.27 7.55
N ILE A 53 7.01 1.73 6.44
CA ILE A 53 7.34 2.47 5.22
C ILE A 53 6.25 2.16 4.19
N THR A 54 5.57 3.18 3.69
CA THR A 54 4.56 3.03 2.63
C THR A 54 5.20 2.44 1.38
N GLY A 55 4.54 1.46 0.76
CA GLY A 55 5.05 0.71 -0.38
C GLY A 55 6.01 -0.42 -0.02
N HIS A 56 6.19 -0.74 1.27
CA HIS A 56 7.05 -1.84 1.73
C HIS A 56 6.24 -3.06 2.14
N PHE A 57 6.87 -4.24 2.01
CA PHE A 57 6.29 -5.53 2.38
C PHE A 57 6.76 -5.99 3.75
N TYR A 58 5.84 -6.53 4.53
CA TYR A 58 6.09 -7.02 5.88
C TYR A 58 5.48 -8.39 6.07
N THR A 59 6.06 -9.18 6.97
CA THR A 59 5.38 -10.38 7.48
C THR A 59 4.16 -9.98 8.31
N ARG A 60 3.21 -10.90 8.48
CA ARG A 60 2.05 -10.69 9.39
C ARG A 60 2.50 -10.25 10.78
N LYS A 61 3.54 -10.88 11.30
CA LYS A 61 4.06 -10.58 12.64
C LYS A 61 4.54 -9.13 12.73
N GLU A 62 5.32 -8.67 11.75
CA GLU A 62 5.81 -7.29 11.71
C GLU A 62 4.66 -6.29 11.58
N ALA A 63 3.65 -6.57 10.73
CA ALA A 63 2.45 -5.76 10.62
C ALA A 63 1.72 -5.63 11.97
N ILE A 64 1.52 -6.75 12.68
CA ILE A 64 0.94 -6.78 14.03
C ILE A 64 1.79 -5.99 15.04
N ASP A 65 3.12 -6.14 15.00
CA ASP A 65 4.03 -5.41 15.88
C ASP A 65 3.93 -3.89 15.66
N PHE A 66 3.79 -3.43 14.40
CA PHE A 66 3.50 -2.03 14.10
C PHE A 66 2.12 -1.61 14.61
N MET A 67 1.08 -2.43 14.42
CA MET A 67 -0.27 -2.13 14.91
C MET A 67 -0.31 -1.95 16.43
N ASN A 68 0.48 -2.71 17.18
CA ASN A 68 0.57 -2.59 18.64
C ASN A 68 1.22 -1.28 19.13
N VAL A 69 2.02 -0.62 18.28
CA VAL A 69 2.65 0.69 18.62
C VAL A 69 1.93 1.88 17.98
N ASN A 70 0.90 1.63 17.16
CA ASN A 70 0.12 2.67 16.52
C ASN A 70 -0.64 3.51 17.57
N THR A 71 -0.36 4.81 17.61
CA THR A 71 -0.85 5.74 18.64
C THR A 71 -2.35 5.97 18.60
N TRP A 72 -3.00 5.73 17.46
CA TRP A 72 -4.45 5.87 17.28
C TRP A 72 -5.17 4.53 17.46
N PHE A 73 -4.42 3.45 17.52
CA PHE A 73 -4.92 2.13 17.80
C PHE A 73 -5.02 1.94 19.32
N ASN A 74 -6.14 2.39 19.88
CA ASN A 74 -6.36 2.42 21.33
C ASN A 74 -6.94 1.12 21.91
N LYS A 75 -7.06 0.06 21.11
CA LYS A 75 -7.66 -1.21 21.52
C LYS A 75 -6.56 -2.23 21.82
N GLN A 76 -6.64 -2.85 23.00
CA GLN A 76 -5.91 -4.07 23.28
C GLN A 76 -6.56 -5.19 22.46
N ILE A 77 -5.94 -5.55 21.34
CA ILE A 77 -6.43 -6.60 20.45
C ILE A 77 -5.84 -7.94 20.87
N ASP A 78 -6.69 -8.95 20.91
CA ASP A 78 -6.27 -10.33 21.04
C ASP A 78 -5.87 -10.89 19.67
N TRP A 79 -4.58 -10.82 19.34
CA TRP A 79 -4.05 -11.36 18.09
C TRP A 79 -4.03 -12.90 18.01
N THR A 80 -4.67 -13.59 18.96
CA THR A 80 -4.93 -15.04 18.92
C THR A 80 -6.33 -15.40 18.43
N MET A 81 -7.13 -14.39 18.05
CA MET A 81 -8.44 -14.56 17.42
C MET A 81 -8.36 -15.26 16.05
N LYS A 82 -9.50 -15.47 15.40
CA LYS A 82 -9.53 -16.16 14.11
C LYS A 82 -8.74 -15.37 13.07
N LEU A 83 -8.17 -16.10 12.12
CA LEU A 83 -7.31 -15.50 11.13
C LEU A 83 -8.04 -14.42 10.33
N GLU A 84 -9.27 -14.71 9.92
CA GLU A 84 -10.09 -13.78 9.14
C GLU A 84 -10.32 -12.46 9.88
N GLU A 85 -10.56 -12.49 11.19
CA GLU A 85 -10.74 -11.29 12.01
C GLU A 85 -9.44 -10.47 12.12
N ILE A 86 -8.28 -11.13 12.12
CA ILE A 86 -6.97 -10.46 12.09
C ILE A 86 -6.76 -9.78 10.73
N GLU A 87 -7.09 -10.46 9.64
CA GLU A 87 -6.97 -9.90 8.29
C GLU A 87 -7.85 -8.65 8.13
N ASP A 88 -9.13 -8.72 8.54
CA ASP A 88 -10.05 -7.58 8.48
C ASP A 88 -9.47 -6.34 9.18
N ILE A 89 -8.89 -6.53 10.37
CA ILE A 89 -8.24 -5.45 11.13
C ILE A 89 -7.02 -4.90 10.38
N LEU A 90 -6.20 -5.76 9.78
CA LEU A 90 -5.02 -5.34 9.03
C LEU A 90 -5.44 -4.54 7.78
N HIS A 91 -6.42 -5.04 7.03
CA HIS A 91 -6.95 -4.39 5.82
C HIS A 91 -7.57 -3.02 6.13
N ASP A 92 -8.34 -2.89 7.22
CA ASP A 92 -8.89 -1.60 7.70
C ASP A 92 -7.80 -0.54 7.94
N TRP A 93 -6.59 -1.00 8.28
CA TRP A 93 -5.43 -0.16 8.54
C TRP A 93 -4.43 -0.11 7.39
N ARG A 94 -4.88 -0.53 6.20
CA ARG A 94 -4.15 -0.48 4.92
C ARG A 94 -2.90 -1.34 4.89
N TRP A 95 -2.98 -2.49 5.53
CA TRP A 95 -2.03 -3.60 5.40
C TRP A 95 -2.66 -4.63 4.49
N TYR A 96 -2.22 -4.75 3.25
CA TYR A 96 -2.89 -5.57 2.25
C TYR A 96 -2.06 -6.79 1.86
N ASP A 97 -2.62 -7.99 1.99
CA ASP A 97 -2.11 -9.13 1.25
C ASP A 97 -2.45 -9.03 -0.24
N TYR A 98 -1.83 -9.87 -1.05
CA TYR A 98 -1.95 -9.83 -2.51
C TYR A 98 -3.40 -9.93 -2.99
N ARG A 99 -4.17 -10.88 -2.43
CA ARG A 99 -5.54 -11.14 -2.91
C ARG A 99 -6.45 -10.00 -2.52
N TYR A 100 -6.42 -9.59 -1.26
CA TYR A 100 -7.24 -8.46 -0.84
C TYR A 100 -6.92 -7.18 -1.62
N TYR A 101 -5.63 -6.92 -1.90
CA TYR A 101 -5.24 -5.75 -2.70
C TYR A 101 -5.89 -5.76 -4.08
N TRP A 102 -5.77 -6.85 -4.82
CA TRP A 102 -6.24 -6.92 -6.21
C TRP A 102 -7.72 -7.21 -6.36
N ASP A 103 -8.24 -8.14 -5.56
CA ASP A 103 -9.59 -8.69 -5.70
C ASP A 103 -10.65 -7.86 -4.97
N GLU A 104 -10.26 -7.07 -3.95
CA GLU A 104 -11.20 -6.30 -3.13
C GLU A 104 -10.87 -4.80 -3.14
N TYR A 105 -9.69 -4.40 -2.65
CA TYR A 105 -9.34 -2.99 -2.53
C TYR A 105 -9.26 -2.29 -3.90
N CYS A 106 -8.71 -2.97 -4.91
CA CYS A 106 -8.54 -2.43 -6.25
C CYS A 106 -9.78 -2.53 -7.14
N ASP A 107 -10.88 -3.15 -6.70
CA ASP A 107 -12.10 -3.33 -7.53
C ASP A 107 -12.73 -1.97 -7.91
N ASP A 108 -12.56 -0.96 -7.06
CA ASP A 108 -13.04 0.41 -7.31
C ASP A 108 -12.10 1.26 -8.21
N TYR A 109 -10.99 0.70 -8.70
CA TYR A 109 -9.92 1.47 -9.35
C TYR A 109 -9.48 0.93 -10.72
N GLU A 110 -9.05 1.86 -11.57
CA GLU A 110 -8.30 1.54 -12.79
C GLU A 110 -6.87 1.18 -12.40
N THR A 111 -6.46 -0.06 -12.66
CA THR A 111 -5.20 -0.65 -12.17
C THR A 111 -4.16 -0.90 -13.24
N PHE A 112 -2.91 -1.07 -12.81
CA PHE A 112 -1.81 -1.53 -13.66
C PHE A 112 -0.87 -2.46 -12.90
N GLU A 113 -0.28 -3.41 -13.63
CA GLU A 113 0.85 -4.22 -13.22
C GLU A 113 1.79 -4.33 -14.42
N ALA A 114 3.05 -4.00 -14.24
CA ALA A 114 4.05 -4.04 -15.29
C ALA A 114 5.38 -4.57 -14.78
N ARG A 115 5.97 -5.51 -15.53
CA ARG A 115 7.32 -6.04 -15.28
C ARG A 115 8.32 -5.45 -16.26
N THR A 116 9.51 -5.13 -15.79
CA THR A 116 10.62 -4.66 -16.62
C THR A 116 11.95 -5.21 -16.11
N VAL A 117 12.94 -5.28 -17.01
CA VAL A 117 14.32 -5.65 -16.68
C VAL A 117 15.18 -4.39 -16.73
N THR A 118 15.89 -4.09 -15.65
CA THR A 118 16.81 -2.94 -15.62
C THR A 118 18.03 -3.19 -16.52
N PRO A 119 18.79 -2.15 -16.90
CA PRO A 119 20.02 -2.33 -17.66
C PRO A 119 21.06 -3.25 -16.99
N ASN A 120 20.97 -3.43 -15.67
CA ASN A 120 21.85 -4.31 -14.90
C ASN A 120 21.33 -5.76 -14.81
N GLY A 121 20.16 -6.07 -15.38
CA GLY A 121 19.57 -7.39 -15.40
C GLY A 121 18.58 -7.69 -14.27
N ASP A 122 18.33 -6.73 -13.37
CA ASP A 122 17.36 -6.88 -12.28
C ASP A 122 15.92 -6.82 -12.80
N GLU A 123 15.06 -7.75 -12.37
CA GLU A 123 13.62 -7.69 -12.65
C GLU A 123 12.89 -6.86 -11.60
N VAL A 124 12.11 -5.88 -12.08
CA VAL A 124 11.33 -4.95 -11.26
C VAL A 124 9.86 -5.01 -11.68
N VAL A 125 8.98 -5.01 -10.69
CA VAL A 125 7.52 -4.90 -10.86
C VAL A 125 7.10 -3.51 -10.43
N ALA A 126 6.36 -2.82 -11.30
CA ALA A 126 5.63 -1.59 -10.99
C ALA A 126 4.13 -1.88 -10.99
N PHE A 127 3.42 -1.52 -9.93
CA PHE A 127 2.00 -1.79 -9.81
C PHE A 127 1.28 -0.69 -9.03
N GLY A 128 -0.04 -0.62 -9.20
CA GLY A 128 -0.89 0.31 -8.49
C GLY A 128 -2.17 0.63 -9.23
N TYR A 129 -2.71 1.82 -8.96
CA TYR A 129 -3.91 2.35 -9.58
C TYR A 129 -3.71 3.80 -10.05
N TYR A 130 -4.45 4.23 -11.06
CA TYR A 130 -4.32 5.56 -11.66
C TYR A 130 -5.64 6.30 -11.89
N GLY A 131 -6.76 5.66 -11.57
CA GLY A 131 -8.10 6.21 -11.73
C GLY A 131 -9.10 5.44 -10.86
N CYS A 132 -10.31 5.97 -10.72
CA CYS A 132 -11.44 5.22 -10.19
C CYS A 132 -12.21 4.61 -11.36
N ASN A 133 -12.83 3.44 -11.14
CA ASN A 133 -13.73 2.80 -12.10
C ASN A 133 -15.09 3.52 -12.21
#